data_AF-K9U495-F1
#
_entry.id   AF-K9U495-F1
#
_cell.length_a   1.000
_cell.length_b   1.000
_cell.length_c   1.000
_cell.angle_alpha   90.00
_cell.angle_beta   90.00
_cell.angle_gamma   90.00
#
_symmetry.space_group_name_H-M   'P 1'
#
loop_
_entity.id
_entity.type
_entity.pdbx_description
1 polymer ?
#
loop_
_entity_poly.entity_id
_entity_poly.type
_entity_poly.pdbx_seq_one_letter_code
_entity_poly.pdbx_strand_id
1 'polypeptide(L)'
;MSEARSKEKVTRNDEMDTSTADRGIIPAEVAARMDREGEDYRETAEEQAGAESLNVTGGATVDQEGLANNYAVEPEMYYETPGDRTAMIEAEEAERQQTLEELNEDEQGKLTEEGDQRHKGPGII
;
A
#
# COMPACT_ATOMS: atom_id res chain seq x y z
N MET A 1 11.41 34.87 17.91
CA MET A 1 10.85 33.93 18.89
C MET A 1 9.79 33.14 18.13
N SER A 2 10.10 31.90 17.76
CA SER A 2 9.17 31.01 17.05
C SER A 2 8.28 30.34 18.10
N GLU A 3 6.98 30.62 18.03
CA GLU A 3 5.97 30.05 18.92
C GLU A 3 5.87 28.54 18.67
N ALA A 4 6.15 27.75 19.70
CA ALA A 4 5.85 26.32 19.72
C ALA A 4 4.32 26.16 19.73
N ARG A 5 3.72 25.94 18.55
CA ARG A 5 2.34 25.44 18.44
C ARG A 5 2.26 24.11 19.18
N SER A 6 1.52 24.04 20.28
CA SER A 6 1.17 22.75 20.88
C SER A 6 0.29 22.00 19.88
N LYS A 7 0.78 20.89 19.32
CA LYS A 7 -0.04 20.00 18.47
C LYS A 7 -1.23 19.52 19.29
N GLU A 8 -2.43 19.71 18.73
CA GLU A 8 -3.68 19.22 19.26
C GLU A 8 -3.61 17.70 19.42
N LYS A 9 -4.05 17.16 20.56
CA LYS A 9 -4.06 15.71 20.79
C LYS A 9 -4.98 15.08 19.75
N VAL A 10 -4.45 14.21 18.90
CA VAL A 10 -5.22 13.55 17.85
C VAL A 10 -6.35 12.75 18.51
N THR A 11 -7.59 13.20 18.32
CA THR A 11 -8.79 12.42 18.62
C THR A 11 -8.93 11.36 17.54
N ARG A 12 -9.38 10.13 17.90
CA ARG A 12 -9.65 9.05 16.95
C ARG A 12 -10.24 9.59 15.64
N ASN A 13 -9.52 9.37 14.55
CA ASN A 13 -9.83 9.76 13.18
C ASN A 13 -9.67 8.52 12.26
N ASP A 14 -10.14 8.62 11.03
CA ASP A 14 -10.20 7.50 10.08
C ASP A 14 -8.79 6.92 9.77
N GLU A 15 -7.76 7.76 9.80
CA GLU A 15 -6.36 7.36 9.68
C GLU A 15 -5.90 6.47 10.84
N MET A 16 -6.37 6.74 12.06
CA MET A 16 -6.10 5.91 13.23
C MET A 16 -6.79 4.55 13.14
N ASP A 17 -8.01 4.48 12.61
CA ASP A 17 -8.75 3.23 12.49
C ASP A 17 -8.20 2.30 11.39
N THR A 18 -7.51 2.86 10.39
CA THR A 18 -6.82 2.11 9.33
C THR A 18 -5.34 1.87 9.60
N SER A 19 -4.82 2.33 10.75
CA SER A 19 -3.40 2.32 11.08
C SER A 19 -2.80 0.97 11.42
N THR A 20 -3.65 -0.04 11.59
CA THR A 20 -3.25 -1.34 12.11
C THR A 20 -4.10 -2.42 11.47
N ALA A 21 -3.58 -3.64 11.49
CA ALA A 21 -4.33 -4.80 11.00
C ALA A 21 -5.53 -5.16 11.90
N ASP A 22 -5.48 -4.84 13.20
CA ASP A 22 -6.56 -5.12 14.15
C ASP A 22 -7.41 -3.88 14.43
N ARG A 23 -8.69 -3.95 14.06
CA ARG A 23 -9.63 -2.85 14.18
C ARG A 23 -9.86 -2.51 15.65
N GLY A 24 -9.38 -1.34 16.07
CA GLY A 24 -9.61 -0.78 17.39
C GLY A 24 -8.46 -1.00 18.38
N ILE A 25 -7.39 -1.69 17.98
CA ILE A 25 -6.13 -1.74 18.74
C ILE A 25 -5.10 -0.89 18.02
N ILE A 26 -4.65 0.19 18.67
CA ILE A 26 -3.58 1.04 18.14
C ILE A 26 -2.35 0.84 19.03
N PRO A 27 -1.24 0.28 18.52
CA PRO A 27 0.00 0.19 19.26
C PRO A 27 0.42 1.57 19.78
N ALA A 28 0.98 1.60 20.98
CA ALA A 28 1.45 2.84 21.59
C ALA A 28 2.53 3.52 20.72
N GLU A 29 3.34 2.74 20.01
CA GLU A 29 4.35 3.24 19.08
C GLU A 29 3.72 3.97 17.89
N VAL A 30 2.73 3.34 17.23
CA VAL A 30 2.01 3.91 16.08
C VAL A 30 1.32 5.21 16.48
N ALA A 31 0.61 5.22 17.62
CA ALA A 31 -0.04 6.43 18.13
C ALA A 31 0.96 7.55 18.43
N ALA A 32 2.06 7.24 19.13
CA ALA A 32 3.10 8.22 19.43
C ALA A 32 3.76 8.76 18.16
N ARG A 33 3.85 7.93 17.11
CA ARG A 33 4.45 8.30 15.84
C ARG A 33 3.54 9.19 15.01
N MET A 34 2.23 8.92 14.97
CA MET A 34 1.23 9.83 14.40
C MET A 34 1.24 11.20 15.07
N ASP A 35 1.33 11.26 16.40
CA ASP A 35 1.41 12.53 17.13
C ASP A 35 2.69 13.31 16.73
N ARG A 36 3.80 12.60 16.54
CA ARG A 36 5.09 13.17 16.17
C ARG A 36 5.12 13.66 14.73
N GLU A 37 4.75 12.81 13.78
CA GLU A 37 4.84 13.02 12.34
C GLU A 37 3.66 13.88 11.83
N GLY A 38 2.46 13.71 12.37
CA GLY A 38 1.30 14.52 11.97
C GLY A 38 0.92 14.28 10.52
N GLU A 39 0.91 15.34 9.70
CA GLU A 39 0.57 15.27 8.27
C GLU A 39 1.57 14.41 7.48
N ASP A 40 2.83 14.33 7.93
CA ASP A 40 3.87 13.49 7.32
C ASP A 40 3.70 11.98 7.63
N TYR A 41 2.68 11.59 8.41
CA TYR A 41 2.48 10.19 8.79
C TYR A 41 2.11 9.34 7.57
N ARG A 42 2.90 8.27 7.32
CA ARG A 42 2.82 7.38 6.15
C ARG A 42 3.26 8.00 4.82
N GLU A 43 3.82 9.21 4.82
CA GLU A 43 4.42 9.76 3.62
C GLU A 43 5.79 9.11 3.36
N THR A 44 6.06 8.82 2.09
CA THR A 44 7.38 8.37 1.63
C THR A 44 8.33 9.56 1.59
N ALA A 45 9.63 9.29 1.74
CA ALA A 45 10.65 10.33 1.59
C ALA A 45 10.67 10.97 0.19
N GLU A 46 10.08 10.31 -0.83
CA GLU A 46 9.88 10.89 -2.16
C GLU A 46 8.81 12.00 -2.14
N GLU A 47 7.68 11.74 -1.50
CA GLU A 47 6.56 12.69 -1.38
C GLU A 47 6.96 13.94 -0.59
N GLN A 48 7.92 13.80 0.31
CA GLN A 48 8.50 14.90 1.09
C GLN A 48 9.63 15.65 0.35
N ALA A 49 10.14 15.11 -0.76
CA ALA A 49 11.26 15.68 -1.47
C ALA A 49 10.81 16.79 -2.45
N GLY A 50 11.59 17.88 -2.52
CA GLY A 50 11.30 18.98 -3.46
C GLY A 50 11.46 18.54 -4.93
N ALA A 51 10.76 19.22 -5.84
CA ALA A 51 10.70 18.89 -7.27
C ALA A 51 12.06 18.83 -8.02
N GLU A 52 13.13 19.38 -7.44
CA GLU A 52 14.49 19.37 -8.01
C GLU A 52 15.42 18.32 -7.36
N SER A 53 14.90 17.46 -6.48
CA SER A 53 15.70 16.44 -5.81
C SER A 53 15.96 15.22 -6.71
N LEU A 54 17.11 14.57 -6.50
CA LEU A 54 17.39 13.27 -7.11
C LEU A 54 16.49 12.22 -6.45
N ASN A 55 15.73 11.47 -7.26
CA ASN A 55 14.95 10.35 -6.75
C ASN A 55 15.88 9.21 -6.32
N VAL A 56 16.14 9.14 -5.01
CA VAL A 56 16.93 8.10 -4.35
C VAL A 56 16.05 7.10 -3.58
N THR A 57 14.74 7.32 -3.61
CA THR A 57 13.71 6.60 -2.87
C THR A 57 12.84 5.75 -3.79
N GLY A 58 13.13 5.71 -5.09
CA GLY A 58 12.31 5.03 -6.08
C GLY A 58 12.05 3.58 -5.70
N GLY A 59 10.79 3.27 -5.41
CA GLY A 59 10.34 1.95 -4.95
C GLY A 59 10.22 1.79 -3.43
N ALA A 60 10.55 2.81 -2.63
CA ALA A 60 10.25 2.83 -1.21
C ALA A 60 8.73 2.90 -1.02
N THR A 61 8.20 2.00 -0.20
CA THR A 61 6.79 2.01 0.19
C THR A 61 6.70 2.13 1.70
N VAL A 62 5.57 2.63 2.20
CA VAL A 62 5.32 2.73 3.63
C VAL A 62 4.09 1.89 3.95
N ASP A 63 4.16 1.09 5.02
CA ASP A 63 3.04 0.23 5.42
C ASP A 63 1.93 0.99 6.18
N GLN A 64 0.90 0.26 6.59
CA GLN A 64 -0.23 0.84 7.34
C GLN A 64 0.19 1.37 8.72
N GLU A 65 1.21 0.80 9.34
CA GLU A 65 1.74 1.29 10.61
C GLU A 65 2.74 2.44 10.38
N GLY A 66 2.91 2.86 9.12
CA GLY A 66 3.79 3.88 8.58
C GLY A 66 5.28 3.53 8.64
N LEU A 67 5.62 2.25 8.68
CA LEU A 67 6.98 1.76 8.61
C LEU A 67 7.45 1.72 7.15
N ALA A 68 8.63 2.31 6.89
CA ALA A 68 9.21 2.32 5.56
C ALA A 68 9.79 0.94 5.20
N ASN A 69 9.35 0.41 4.07
CA ASN A 69 9.85 -0.81 3.46
C ASN A 69 11.05 -0.48 2.56
N ASN A 70 12.20 -1.07 2.86
CA ASN A 70 13.42 -0.96 2.06
C ASN A 70 13.60 -2.21 1.18
N TYR A 71 12.61 -2.48 0.32
CA TYR A 71 12.77 -3.52 -0.70
C TYR A 71 13.54 -2.95 -1.87
N ALA A 72 14.71 -3.52 -2.16
CA ALA A 72 15.50 -3.10 -3.31
C ALA A 72 14.77 -3.46 -4.61
N VAL A 73 14.49 -2.45 -5.43
CA VAL A 73 14.11 -2.67 -6.83
C VAL A 73 15.38 -3.00 -7.60
N GLU A 74 15.36 -4.08 -8.37
CA GLU A 74 16.50 -4.45 -9.21
C GLU A 74 16.73 -3.40 -10.30
N PRO A 75 17.94 -2.82 -10.39
CA PRO A 75 18.28 -1.91 -11.48
C PRO A 75 18.25 -2.60 -12.85
N GLU A 76 17.95 -1.84 -13.90
CA GLU A 76 17.98 -2.29 -15.31
C GLU A 76 19.31 -2.97 -15.72
N MET A 77 20.43 -2.61 -15.06
CA MET A 77 21.73 -3.25 -15.32
C MET A 77 21.77 -4.76 -14.99
N TYR A 78 20.82 -5.25 -14.18
CA TYR A 78 20.72 -6.67 -13.82
C TYR A 78 19.71 -7.44 -14.70
N TYR A 79 19.03 -6.76 -15.63
CA TYR A 79 18.19 -7.40 -16.66
C TYR A 79 19.03 -7.76 -17.89
N GLU A 80 18.55 -8.73 -18.69
CA GLU A 80 19.28 -9.20 -19.88
C GLU A 80 19.35 -8.12 -20.95
N THR A 81 18.25 -7.39 -21.15
CA THR A 81 18.11 -6.29 -22.11
C THR A 81 17.49 -5.07 -21.42
N PRO A 82 17.99 -3.85 -21.68
CA PRO A 82 17.35 -2.64 -21.18
C PRO A 82 15.88 -2.58 -21.62
N GLY A 83 14.97 -2.41 -20.66
CA GLY A 83 13.52 -2.35 -20.90
C GLY A 83 12.76 -3.66 -20.65
N ASP A 84 13.47 -4.76 -20.33
CA ASP A 84 12.83 -6.02 -19.92
C ASP A 84 11.95 -5.81 -18.67
N ARG A 85 12.43 -5.01 -17.70
CA ARG A 85 11.65 -4.69 -16.49
C ARG A 85 10.37 -3.94 -16.80
N THR A 86 10.41 -2.96 -17.70
CA THR A 86 9.21 -2.23 -18.14
C THR A 86 8.19 -3.17 -18.78
N ALA A 87 8.63 -4.06 -19.67
CA ALA A 87 7.76 -5.04 -20.31
C ALA A 87 7.14 -6.02 -19.30
N MET A 88 7.90 -6.43 -18.28
CA MET A 88 7.38 -7.28 -17.20
C MET A 88 6.33 -6.54 -16.35
N ILE A 89 6.57 -5.28 -15.99
CA ILE A 89 5.60 -4.48 -15.22
C ILE A 89 4.28 -4.34 -15.99
N GLU A 90 4.33 -4.01 -17.28
CA GLU A 90 3.13 -3.89 -18.13
C GLU A 90 2.36 -5.23 -18.20
N ALA A 91 3.07 -6.36 -18.28
CA ALA A 91 2.46 -7.69 -18.30
C ALA A 91 1.82 -8.05 -16.95
N GLU A 92 2.51 -7.78 -15.83
CA GLU A 92 1.99 -8.01 -14.47
C GLU A 92 0.75 -7.16 -14.18
N GLU A 93 0.75 -5.89 -14.62
CA GLU A 93 -0.42 -5.00 -14.49
C GLU A 93 -1.60 -5.49 -15.33
N ALA A 94 -1.36 -5.95 -16.55
CA ALA A 94 -2.40 -6.53 -17.41
C ALA A 94 -2.98 -7.82 -16.82
N GLU A 95 -2.15 -8.73 -16.30
CA GLU A 95 -2.59 -9.95 -15.63
C GLU A 95 -3.42 -9.62 -14.37
N ARG A 96 -2.97 -8.64 -13.58
CA ARG A 96 -3.70 -8.20 -12.40
C ARG A 96 -5.05 -7.59 -12.76
N GLN A 97 -5.13 -6.79 -13.82
CA GLN A 97 -6.40 -6.23 -14.30
C GLN A 97 -7.36 -7.34 -14.75
N GLN A 98 -6.88 -8.31 -15.54
CA GLN A 98 -7.68 -9.46 -15.96
C GLN A 98 -8.18 -10.27 -14.76
N THR A 99 -7.31 -10.53 -13.77
CA THR A 99 -7.70 -11.23 -12.54
C THR A 99 -8.79 -10.47 -11.80
N LEU A 100 -8.69 -9.13 -11.72
CA LEU A 100 -9.73 -8.30 -11.09
C LEU A 100 -11.04 -8.29 -11.88
N GLU A 101 -10.98 -8.33 -13.21
CA GLU A 101 -12.16 -8.44 -14.08
C GLU A 101 -12.83 -9.79 -13.88
N GLU A 102 -12.10 -10.91 -13.91
CA GLU A 102 -12.61 -12.26 -13.66
C GLU A 102 -13.26 -12.39 -12.28
N LEU A 103 -12.68 -11.74 -11.26
CA LEU A 103 -13.26 -11.70 -9.91
C LEU A 103 -14.52 -10.82 -9.84
N ASN A 104 -14.67 -9.82 -10.71
CA ASN A 104 -15.85 -8.95 -10.77
C ASN A 104 -16.94 -9.48 -11.71
N GLU A 105 -16.64 -10.43 -12.59
CA GLU A 105 -17.62 -11.04 -13.49
C GLU A 105 -18.64 -11.90 -12.71
N ASP A 106 -19.93 -11.68 -12.99
CA ASP A 106 -21.00 -12.50 -12.45
C ASP A 106 -20.90 -13.92 -13.04
N GLU A 107 -20.48 -14.89 -12.22
CA GLU A 107 -20.29 -16.30 -12.60
C GLU A 107 -21.60 -17.10 -12.75
N GLN A 108 -22.55 -16.50 -13.45
CA GLN A 108 -23.84 -17.09 -13.78
C GLN A 108 -23.61 -18.36 -14.62
N GLY A 109 -23.97 -19.52 -14.05
CA GLY A 109 -23.80 -20.84 -14.67
C GLY A 109 -22.73 -21.73 -14.03
N LYS A 110 -21.86 -21.21 -13.15
CA LYS A 110 -20.91 -22.01 -12.35
C LYS A 110 -21.54 -22.62 -11.07
N LEU A 111 -22.83 -22.36 -10.85
CA LEU A 111 -23.67 -23.01 -9.84
C LEU A 111 -24.48 -24.12 -10.53
N THR A 112 -24.09 -25.36 -10.32
CA THR A 112 -24.82 -26.55 -10.80
C THR A 112 -25.49 -27.27 -9.63
N GLU A 113 -26.45 -28.16 -9.90
CA GLU A 113 -27.05 -29.00 -8.84
C GLU A 113 -26.02 -29.93 -8.16
N GLU A 114 -24.90 -30.20 -8.85
CA GLU A 114 -23.82 -31.09 -8.40
C GLU A 114 -22.74 -30.34 -7.61
N GLY A 115 -22.60 -29.02 -7.76
CA GLY A 115 -21.61 -28.23 -7.04
C GLY A 115 -21.58 -26.74 -7.38
N ASP A 116 -20.99 -25.95 -6.49
CA ASP A 116 -20.78 -24.52 -6.65
C ASP A 116 -19.29 -24.24 -6.87
N GLN A 117 -18.93 -23.91 -8.11
CA GLN A 117 -17.55 -23.59 -8.53
C GLN A 117 -17.27 -22.09 -8.57
N ARG A 118 -18.16 -21.27 -8.00
CA ARG A 118 -17.98 -19.83 -7.99
C ARG A 118 -16.83 -19.40 -7.08
N HIS A 119 -16.24 -18.23 -7.34
CA HIS A 119 -15.29 -17.60 -6.44
C HIS A 119 -15.99 -17.31 -5.10
N LYS A 120 -15.64 -18.09 -4.09
CA LYS A 120 -16.13 -17.87 -2.73
C LYS A 120 -15.08 -16.98 -2.07
N GLY A 121 -15.43 -15.72 -1.84
CA GLY A 121 -14.54 -14.75 -1.23
C GLY A 121 -13.86 -15.26 0.05
N PRO A 122 -12.86 -14.54 0.56
CA PRO A 122 -12.04 -15.01 1.67
C PRO A 122 -12.90 -15.40 2.89
N GLY A 123 -12.76 -16.64 3.37
CA GLY A 123 -13.42 -17.16 4.57
C GLY A 123 -14.53 -18.19 4.35
N ILE A 124 -14.80 -18.60 3.11
CA ILE A 124 -15.76 -19.66 2.80
C ILE A 124 -14.99 -20.91 2.34
N ILE A 125 -14.96 -21.95 3.17
CA ILE A 125 -14.56 -23.32 2.81
C ILE A 125 -15.83 -24.12 2.53
#